data_AF-A0A7C1QJZ6-F1
#
_entry.id   AF-A0A7C1QJZ6-F1
#
_cell.length_a   1.000
_cell.length_b   1.000
_cell.length_c   1.000
_cell.angle_alpha   90.00
_cell.angle_beta   90.00
_cell.angle_gamma   90.00
#
_symmetry.space_group_name_H-M   'P 1'
#
loop_
_entity.id
_entity.type
_entity.pdbx_description
1 polymer ?
#
loop_
_entity_poly.entity_id
_entity_poly.type
_entity_poly.pdbx_seq_one_letter_code
_entity_poly.pdbx_strand_id
1 'polypeptide(L)'
;VKLGCSNCDFTENKNMDQKLIKKFGEEIQEESCPNCKSNTFTIIETSLIIEELGDIAESTGTTVEILSTETEEGEMLFRTFGGIAAILRYKINY
;
A
#
# COMPACT_ATOMS: atom_id res chain seq x y z
N VAL A 1 1.94 -0.81 -4.43
CA VAL A 1 2.81 -1.17 -5.58
C VAL A 1 4.23 -1.40 -5.10
N LYS A 2 4.92 -2.39 -5.68
CA LYS A 2 6.30 -2.72 -5.36
C LYS A 2 7.20 -2.27 -6.49
N LEU A 3 8.23 -1.52 -6.13
CA LEU A 3 9.29 -1.06 -7.01
C LEU A 3 10.51 -1.94 -6.84
N GLY A 4 11.18 -2.24 -7.95
CA GLY A 4 12.39 -3.05 -7.96
C GLY A 4 13.39 -2.52 -8.96
N CYS A 5 14.67 -2.62 -8.63
CA CYS A 5 15.76 -2.40 -9.56
C CYS A 5 16.21 -3.76 -10.15
N SER A 6 16.43 -3.82 -11.47
CA SER A 6 16.98 -5.05 -12.08
C SER A 6 18.50 -5.18 -11.93
N ASN A 7 19.19 -4.07 -11.66
CA ASN A 7 20.65 -4.01 -11.54
C ASN A 7 21.16 -4.15 -10.10
N CYS A 8 20.30 -3.99 -9.09
CA CYS A 8 20.63 -4.24 -7.69
C CYS A 8 19.39 -4.73 -6.93
N ASP A 9 19.58 -5.35 -5.76
CA ASP A 9 18.49 -5.94 -4.97
C ASP A 9 17.64 -4.89 -4.20
N PHE A 10 17.61 -3.63 -4.64
CA PHE A 10 16.83 -2.59 -3.99
C PHE A 10 15.35 -2.73 -4.36
N THR A 11 14.50 -2.84 -3.34
CA THR A 11 13.04 -2.87 -3.47
C THR A 11 12.38 -1.90 -2.51
N GLU A 12 11.29 -1.27 -2.96
CA GLU A 12 10.51 -0.32 -2.16
C GLU A 12 9.01 -0.55 -2.37
N ASN A 13 8.21 -0.43 -1.31
CA ASN A 13 6.76 -0.50 -1.39
C ASN A 13 6.17 0.91 -1.28
N LYS A 14 5.23 1.24 -2.17
CA LYS A 14 4.55 2.54 -2.19
C LYS A 14 3.03 2.36 -2.33
N ASN A 15 2.28 3.10 -1.53
CA ASN A 15 0.82 3.14 -1.60
C ASN A 15 0.38 4.32 -2.47
N MET A 16 -0.56 4.08 -3.38
CA MET A 16 -1.10 5.10 -4.29
C MET A 16 -2.47 4.69 -4.83
N ASP A 17 -3.24 5.67 -5.32
CA ASP A 17 -4.49 5.42 -6.02
C ASP A 17 -4.23 4.62 -7.30
N GLN A 18 -5.06 3.60 -7.54
CA GLN A 18 -4.99 2.75 -8.73
C GLN A 18 -5.02 3.54 -10.04
N LYS A 19 -5.74 4.67 -10.08
CA LYS A 19 -5.82 5.55 -11.25
C LYS A 19 -4.47 6.18 -11.61
N LEU A 20 -3.59 6.37 -10.63
CA LEU A 20 -2.28 7.00 -10.81
C LEU A 20 -1.19 6.00 -11.19
N ILE A 21 -1.41 4.68 -10.99
CA ILE A 21 -0.40 3.64 -11.25
C ILE A 21 0.14 3.71 -12.67
N LYS A 22 -0.73 3.91 -13.68
CA LYS A 22 -0.30 3.99 -15.09
C LYS A 22 0.65 5.16 -15.33
N LYS A 23 0.26 6.36 -14.90
CA LYS A 23 1.06 7.58 -15.04
C LYS A 23 2.38 7.46 -14.28
N PHE A 24 2.33 6.91 -13.07
CA PHE A 24 3.50 6.68 -12.25
C PHE A 24 4.47 5.67 -12.88
N GLY A 25 3.95 4.63 -13.54
CA GLY A 25 4.76 3.65 -14.28
C GLY A 25 5.51 4.25 -15.49
N GLU A 26 5.03 5.35 -16.05
CA GLU A 26 5.72 6.11 -17.10
C GLU A 26 6.80 7.01 -16.48
N GLU A 27 6.46 7.76 -15.42
CA GLU A 27 7.38 8.66 -14.72
C GLU A 27 8.58 7.91 -14.12
N ILE A 28 8.36 6.74 -13.51
CA ILE A 28 9.41 5.98 -12.83
C ILE A 28 10.49 5.44 -13.79
N GLN A 29 10.16 5.25 -15.07
CA GLN A 29 11.12 4.79 -16.07
C GLN A 29 12.17 5.87 -16.39
N GLU A 30 11.85 7.14 -16.15
CA GLU A 30 12.78 8.26 -16.30
C GLU A 30 13.64 8.45 -15.05
N GLU A 31 13.28 7.84 -13.92
CA GLU A 31 14.02 7.93 -12.66
C GLU A 31 15.13 6.86 -12.57
N SER A 32 16.27 7.27 -11.99
CA SER A 32 17.34 6.34 -11.67
C SER A 32 17.13 5.72 -10.28
N CYS A 33 17.49 4.45 -10.14
CA CYS A 33 17.47 3.74 -8.86
C CYS A 33 18.22 4.53 -7.78
N PRO A 34 17.61 4.77 -6.59
CA PRO A 34 18.23 5.57 -5.54
C PRO A 34 19.50 4.92 -4.96
N ASN A 35 19.66 3.59 -5.08
CA ASN A 35 20.80 2.85 -4.54
C ASN A 35 21.98 2.75 -5.53
N CYS A 36 21.74 2.34 -6.77
CA CYS A 36 22.80 2.08 -7.76
C CYS A 36 22.84 3.07 -8.95
N LYS A 37 21.92 4.04 -8.99
CA LYS A 37 21.76 5.03 -10.08
C LYS A 37 21.52 4.45 -11.48
N SER A 38 21.14 3.18 -11.57
CA SER A 38 20.76 2.59 -12.86
C SER A 38 19.34 3.02 -13.28
N ASN A 39 19.07 3.09 -14.58
CA ASN A 39 17.75 3.41 -15.13
C ASN A 39 16.87 2.17 -15.28
N THR A 40 17.06 1.17 -14.42
CA THR A 40 16.30 -0.10 -14.44
C THR A 40 15.34 -0.21 -13.26
N PHE A 41 14.93 0.94 -12.72
CA PHE A 41 14.00 1.03 -11.60
C PHE A 41 12.57 1.08 -12.14
N THR A 42 11.74 0.11 -11.76
CA THR A 42 10.40 -0.04 -12.35
C THR A 42 9.43 -0.66 -11.35
N ILE A 43 8.15 -0.64 -11.69
CA ILE A 43 7.10 -1.36 -10.98
C ILE A 43 7.23 -2.85 -11.32
N ILE A 44 7.48 -3.66 -10.30
CA ILE A 44 7.57 -5.12 -10.45
C ILE A 44 6.28 -5.83 -10.04
N GLU A 45 5.46 -5.19 -9.19
CA GLU A 45 4.24 -5.80 -8.67
C GLU A 45 3.20 -4.74 -8.29
N THR A 46 1.92 -5.07 -8.51
CA THR A 46 0.79 -4.26 -8.08
C THR A 46 -0.21 -5.15 -7.35
N SER A 47 -0.44 -4.88 -6.08
CA SER A 47 -1.42 -5.55 -5.23
C SER A 47 -2.47 -4.55 -4.73
N LEU A 48 -3.66 -5.04 -4.41
CA LEU A 48 -4.67 -4.23 -3.72
C LEU A 48 -4.37 -4.21 -2.23
N ILE A 49 -4.50 -3.03 -1.61
CA ILE A 49 -4.26 -2.88 -0.17
C ILE A 49 -5.22 -3.74 0.67
N ILE A 50 -6.45 -3.96 0.19
CA ILE A 50 -7.45 -4.79 0.87
C ILE A 50 -7.00 -6.27 0.89
N GLU A 51 -6.40 -6.75 -0.20
CA GLU A 51 -5.89 -8.13 -0.28
C GLU A 51 -4.70 -8.30 0.67
N GLU A 52 -3.73 -7.38 0.62
CA GLU A 52 -2.54 -7.42 1.48
C GLU A 52 -2.91 -7.36 2.97
N LEU A 53 -3.86 -6.49 3.36
CA LEU A 53 -4.38 -6.43 4.72
C LEU A 53 -5.16 -7.69 5.09
N GLY A 54 -5.87 -8.31 4.14
CA GLY A 54 -6.55 -9.59 4.31
C GLY A 54 -5.59 -10.72 4.64
N ASP A 55 -4.50 -10.84 3.89
CA ASP A 55 -3.45 -11.85 4.11
C ASP A 55 -2.77 -11.67 5.48
N ILE A 56 -2.49 -10.42 5.87
CA ILE A 56 -1.96 -10.10 7.19
C ILE A 56 -2.98 -10.46 8.28
N ALA A 57 -4.26 -10.17 8.07
CA ALA A 57 -5.30 -10.47 9.04
C ALA A 57 -5.47 -11.97 9.22
N GLU A 58 -5.48 -12.76 8.14
CA GLU A 58 -5.57 -14.22 8.20
C GLU A 58 -4.36 -14.82 8.93
N SER A 59 -3.14 -14.42 8.55
CA SER A 59 -1.90 -14.93 9.17
C SER A 59 -1.74 -14.56 10.65
N THR A 60 -2.37 -13.45 11.09
CA THR A 60 -2.30 -12.99 12.49
C THR A 60 -3.52 -13.35 13.32
N GLY A 61 -4.58 -13.88 12.71
CA GLY A 61 -5.86 -14.17 13.36
C GLY A 61 -6.67 -12.91 13.71
N THR A 62 -6.54 -11.85 12.91
CA THR A 62 -7.31 -10.60 13.06
C THR A 62 -8.65 -10.73 12.34
N THR A 63 -9.72 -10.22 12.93
CA THR A 63 -11.03 -10.15 12.28
C THR A 63 -11.08 -8.97 11.31
N VAL A 64 -11.52 -9.22 10.07
CA VAL A 64 -11.70 -8.17 9.06
C VAL A 64 -13.18 -7.83 8.96
N GLU A 65 -13.51 -6.54 9.06
CA GLU A 65 -14.85 -6.01 8.85
C GLU A 65 -14.81 -4.92 7.78
N ILE A 66 -15.77 -4.96 6.86
CA ILE A 66 -15.94 -3.96 5.80
C ILE A 66 -17.13 -3.08 6.15
N LEU A 67 -16.89 -1.78 6.27
CA LEU A 67 -17.92 -0.79 6.63
C LEU A 67 -18.28 0.05 5.41
N SER A 68 -19.58 0.16 5.13
CA SER A 68 -20.11 1.02 4.07
C SER A 68 -20.08 2.49 4.50
N THR A 69 -19.73 3.38 3.58
CA THR A 69 -19.79 4.84 3.76
C THR A 69 -21.22 5.40 3.70
N GLU A 70 -22.24 4.55 3.55
CA GLU A 70 -23.65 4.96 3.61
C GLU A 70 -24.14 5.27 5.03
N THR A 71 -23.37 4.86 6.04
CA THR A 71 -23.64 5.14 7.45
C THR A 71 -22.86 6.36 7.91
N GLU A 72 -23.34 7.06 8.94
CA GLU A 72 -22.64 8.21 9.52
C GLU A 72 -21.26 7.80 10.06
N GLU A 73 -21.20 6.63 10.72
CA GLU A 73 -19.97 6.08 11.27
C GLU A 73 -18.96 5.70 10.17
N GLY A 74 -19.42 5.05 9.10
CA GLY A 74 -18.59 4.69 7.97
C GLY A 74 -18.04 5.91 7.22
N GLU A 75 -18.87 6.94 7.03
CA GLU A 75 -18.43 8.20 6.44
C GLU A 75 -17.44 8.94 7.34
N MET A 76 -17.65 8.94 8.66
CA MET A 76 -16.73 9.53 9.63
C MET A 76 -15.38 8.80 9.62
N LEU A 77 -15.38 7.46 9.59
CA LEU A 77 -14.18 6.64 9.48
C LEU A 77 -13.39 6.98 8.22
N PHE A 78 -14.08 7.07 7.08
CA PHE A 78 -13.46 7.40 5.80
C PHE A 78 -12.83 8.79 5.81
N ARG A 79 -13.58 9.82 6.23
CA ARG A 79 -13.09 11.21 6.23
C ARG A 79 -12.00 11.49 7.25
N THR A 80 -12.06 10.85 8.42
CA THR A 80 -11.16 11.16 9.54
C THR A 80 -9.89 10.32 9.50
N PHE A 81 -10.01 9.03 9.17
CA PHE A 81 -8.91 8.07 9.23
C PHE A 81 -8.46 7.60 7.84
N GLY A 82 -9.05 8.12 6.76
CA GLY A 82 -8.70 7.72 5.39
C GLY A 82 -9.26 6.35 4.99
N GLY A 83 -10.24 5.83 5.74
CA GLY A 83 -10.95 4.59 5.39
C GLY A 83 -10.32 3.30 5.93
N ILE A 84 -9.25 3.38 6.72
CA ILE A 84 -8.60 2.22 7.32
C ILE A 84 -8.39 2.49 8.81
N ALA A 85 -8.85 1.57 9.66
CA ALA A 85 -8.59 1.59 11.10
C ALA A 85 -8.40 0.17 11.63
N ALA A 86 -7.83 0.08 12.83
CA ALA A 86 -7.63 -1.19 13.52
C ALA A 86 -7.87 -1.04 15.02
N ILE A 87 -8.48 -2.06 15.63
CA ILE A 87 -8.57 -2.20 17.08
C ILE A 87 -7.48 -3.19 17.49
N LEU A 88 -6.54 -2.72 18.32
CA LEU A 88 -5.40 -3.52 18.74
C LEU A 88 -5.78 -4.42 19.93
N ARG A 89 -5.18 -5.62 19.98
CA ARG A 89 -5.37 -6.58 21.08
C ARG A 89 -4.89 -6.04 22.43
N TYR A 90 -3.88 -5.17 22.41
CA TYR A 90 -3.30 -4.52 23.57
C TYR A 90 -2.69 -3.18 23.16
N LYS A 91 -2.45 -2.32 24.15
CA LYS A 91 -1.78 -1.04 23.94
C LYS A 91 -0.33 -1.26 23.53
N ILE A 92 0.09 -0.62 22.44
CA ILE A 92 1.48 -0.59 21.99
C ILE A 92 2.15 0.67 22.59
N ASN A 93 3.39 0.53 23.04
CA ASN A 93 4.26 1.67 23.35
C ASN A 93 5.27 1.80 22.20
N TYR A 94 5.36 2.99 21.63
CA TYR A 94 6.29 3.34 20.56
C TYR A 94 7.52 4.02 21.11
#